data_AF-A0A6N3DYR3-F1
#
_entry.id   AF-A0A6N3DYR3-F1
#
_cell.length_a   1.000
_cell.length_b   1.000
_cell.length_c   1.000
_cell.angle_alpha   90.00
_cell.angle_beta   90.00
_cell.angle_gamma   90.00
#
_symmetry.space_group_name_H-M   'P 1'
#
loop_
_entity.id
_entity.type
_entity.pdbx_description
1 polymer ?
#
loop_
_entity_poly.entity_id
_entity_poly.type
_entity_poly.pdbx_seq_one_letter_code
_entity_poly.pdbx_strand_id
1 'polypeptide(L)'
;MDKTEKFFYPPQATNACSVPSPSDGPSCTPEPLEPEPAGSYPCPCCGCLTFPVPKEEAIAYICPVCFWENDVFDPDEDAPSDENRGMTLRQGRENYRKWGAVREDLVRHARPPRPGEQPL
;
A
#
# COMPACT_ATOMS: atom_id res chain seq x y z
N MET A 1 -31.08 -34.01 25.35
CA MET A 1 -30.29 -33.18 24.42
C MET A 1 -31.15 -32.92 23.20
N ASP A 2 -31.70 -31.71 23.08
CA ASP A 2 -32.46 -31.28 21.90
C ASP A 2 -31.46 -31.00 20.77
N LYS A 3 -31.55 -31.76 19.68
CA LYS A 3 -30.76 -31.51 18.47
C LYS A 3 -31.61 -30.66 17.54
N THR A 4 -31.63 -29.35 17.75
CA THR A 4 -32.17 -28.43 16.76
C THR A 4 -31.33 -28.53 15.49
N GLU A 5 -31.93 -29.04 14.42
CA GLU A 5 -31.28 -29.11 13.11
C GLU A 5 -30.98 -27.69 12.62
N LYS A 6 -29.70 -27.42 12.30
CA LYS A 6 -29.29 -26.15 11.71
C LYS A 6 -29.57 -26.22 10.22
N PHE A 7 -30.65 -25.57 9.79
CA PHE A 7 -30.93 -25.39 8.37
C PHE A 7 -29.81 -24.55 7.74
N PHE A 8 -29.03 -25.20 6.88
CA PHE A 8 -28.03 -24.54 6.05
C PHE A 8 -28.76 -23.91 4.86
N TYR A 9 -29.01 -22.60 4.94
CA TYR A 9 -29.50 -21.80 3.81
C TYR A 9 -28.31 -21.12 3.13
N PRO A 10 -27.69 -21.71 2.10
CA PRO A 10 -26.74 -21.00 1.29
C PRO A 10 -27.48 -19.96 0.43
N PRO A 11 -27.03 -18.69 0.38
CA PRO A 11 -27.58 -17.75 -0.59
C PRO A 11 -27.23 -18.23 -2.01
N GLN A 12 -28.21 -18.23 -2.91
CA GLN A 12 -27.95 -18.41 -4.33
C GLN A 12 -27.44 -17.07 -4.90
N ALA A 13 -26.18 -17.03 -5.29
CA ALA A 13 -25.65 -15.94 -6.09
C ALA A 13 -26.15 -16.09 -7.53
N THR A 14 -26.88 -15.11 -8.05
CA THR A 14 -27.19 -15.01 -9.47
C THR A 14 -26.32 -13.91 -10.07
N ASN A 15 -25.49 -14.29 -11.04
CA ASN A 15 -24.70 -13.31 -11.79
C ASN A 15 -25.64 -12.71 -12.84
N ALA A 16 -26.31 -11.61 -12.52
CA ALA A 16 -26.95 -10.79 -13.55
C ALA A 16 -25.83 -10.08 -14.35
N CYS A 17 -25.14 -10.84 -15.20
CA CYS A 17 -24.19 -10.31 -16.16
C CYS A 17 -24.98 -9.63 -17.28
N SER A 18 -25.41 -8.40 -17.05
CA SER A 18 -25.71 -7.47 -18.13
C SER A 18 -24.40 -7.26 -18.88
N VAL A 19 -24.23 -7.90 -20.04
CA VAL A 19 -23.15 -7.54 -20.98
C VAL A 19 -23.36 -6.08 -21.38
N PRO A 20 -22.49 -5.14 -21.00
CA PRO A 20 -22.62 -3.77 -21.48
C PRO A 20 -22.33 -3.76 -22.98
N SER A 21 -23.18 -3.10 -23.75
CA SER A 21 -22.92 -2.82 -25.16
C SER A 21 -21.58 -2.08 -25.31
N PRO A 22 -20.79 -2.35 -26.36
CA PRO A 22 -19.46 -1.75 -26.56
C PRO A 22 -19.46 -0.22 -26.80
N SER A 23 -20.63 0.43 -26.75
CA SER A 23 -20.81 1.83 -27.13
C SER A 23 -20.99 2.80 -25.95
N ASP A 24 -21.10 2.31 -24.72
CA ASP A 24 -21.35 3.14 -23.52
C ASP A 24 -20.15 3.22 -22.56
N GLY A 25 -18.94 2.93 -23.04
CA GLY A 25 -17.73 3.11 -22.24
C GLY A 25 -17.45 4.60 -22.01
N PRO A 26 -17.18 5.06 -20.78
CA PRO A 26 -16.62 6.40 -20.58
C PRO A 26 -15.31 6.49 -21.35
N SER A 27 -15.12 7.61 -22.07
CA SER A 27 -13.88 7.92 -22.78
C SER A 27 -12.71 7.82 -21.82
N CYS A 28 -11.98 6.70 -21.85
CA CYS A 28 -10.71 6.52 -21.15
C CYS A 28 -9.61 7.32 -21.86
N THR A 29 -9.81 8.62 -22.02
CA THR A 29 -8.69 9.54 -22.15
C THR A 29 -8.18 9.75 -20.74
N PRO A 30 -6.98 9.25 -20.37
CA PRO A 30 -6.39 9.63 -19.09
C PRO A 30 -6.22 11.15 -19.12
N GLU A 31 -6.99 11.83 -18.28
CA GLU A 31 -6.74 13.22 -17.95
C GLU A 31 -5.27 13.30 -17.49
N PRO A 32 -4.47 14.29 -17.93
CA PRO A 32 -3.11 14.44 -17.46
C PRO A 32 -3.15 14.58 -15.94
N LEU A 33 -2.82 13.50 -15.22
CA LEU A 33 -2.67 13.51 -13.78
C LEU A 33 -1.58 14.54 -13.49
N GLU A 34 -1.96 15.65 -12.86
CA GLU A 34 -1.01 16.63 -12.38
C GLU A 34 0.07 15.89 -11.55
N PRO A 35 1.35 16.26 -11.68
CA PRO A 35 2.39 15.56 -10.95
C PRO A 35 2.11 15.70 -9.45
N GLU A 36 1.79 14.58 -8.80
CA GLU A 36 1.56 14.50 -7.36
C GLU A 36 2.68 15.26 -6.62
N PRO A 37 2.33 16.20 -5.73
CA PRO A 37 3.31 17.02 -5.03
C PRO A 37 4.29 16.11 -4.27
N ALA A 38 5.56 16.51 -4.24
CA ALA A 38 6.55 15.81 -3.44
C ALA A 38 6.11 15.85 -1.96
N GLY A 39 6.06 14.68 -1.31
CA GLY A 39 5.71 14.60 0.09
C GLY A 39 6.69 15.37 0.98
N SER A 40 6.22 15.86 2.10
CA SER A 40 7.01 16.65 3.07
C SER A 40 7.31 15.89 4.36
N TYR A 41 6.78 14.68 4.51
CA TYR A 41 6.91 13.87 5.72
C TYR A 41 7.77 12.61 5.46
N PRO A 42 8.61 12.22 6.44
CA PRO A 42 9.54 11.13 6.27
C PRO A 42 8.83 9.77 6.25
N CYS A 43 9.20 8.91 5.30
CA CYS A 43 8.86 7.51 5.35
C CYS A 43 9.53 6.87 6.59
N PRO A 44 8.78 6.14 7.45
CA PRO A 44 9.35 5.53 8.64
C PRO A 44 10.46 4.52 8.28
N CYS A 45 10.41 3.88 7.11
CA CYS A 45 11.41 2.90 6.69
C CYS A 45 12.70 3.56 6.16
N CYS A 46 12.64 4.33 5.08
CA CYS A 46 13.84 4.85 4.40
C CYS A 46 14.25 6.26 4.81
N GLY A 47 13.41 6.97 5.58
CA GLY A 47 13.64 8.36 6.00
C GLY A 47 13.42 9.42 4.92
N CYS A 48 13.21 9.03 3.66
CA CYS A 48 12.97 9.98 2.56
C CYS A 48 11.64 10.73 2.75
N LEU A 49 11.62 12.01 2.43
CA LEU A 49 10.42 12.86 2.52
C LEU A 49 9.49 12.53 1.35
N THR A 50 8.59 11.57 1.55
CA THR A 50 7.69 11.07 0.49
C THR A 50 6.23 11.06 0.89
N PHE A 51 5.92 11.09 2.17
CA PHE A 51 4.54 11.05 2.61
C PHE A 51 3.91 12.44 2.43
N PRO A 52 2.69 12.52 1.86
CA PRO A 52 2.00 13.79 1.63
C PRO A 52 1.42 14.38 2.92
N VAL A 53 1.25 13.56 3.96
CA VAL A 53 0.70 13.89 5.27
C VAL A 53 1.55 13.21 6.36
N PRO A 54 1.41 13.56 7.66
CA PRO A 54 2.10 12.87 8.75
C PRO A 54 1.89 11.35 8.73
N LYS A 55 2.83 10.59 9.31
CA LYS A 55 2.79 9.11 9.35
C LYS A 55 1.44 8.61 9.87
N GLU A 56 0.91 9.25 10.91
CA GLU A 56 -0.32 8.86 11.60
C GLU A 56 -1.57 9.02 10.72
N GLU A 57 -1.49 9.83 9.67
CA GLU A 57 -2.59 10.10 8.72
C GLU A 57 -2.37 9.43 7.36
N ALA A 58 -1.15 8.98 7.06
CA ALA A 58 -0.78 8.38 5.78
C ALA A 58 -1.20 6.89 5.70
N ILE A 59 -2.46 6.57 5.95
CA ILE A 59 -2.98 5.19 6.04
C ILE A 59 -2.67 4.42 4.77
N ALA A 60 -1.96 3.28 4.89
CA ALA A 60 -1.59 2.40 3.78
C ALA A 60 -0.84 3.10 2.63
N TYR A 61 -0.23 4.26 2.87
CA TYR A 61 0.54 4.95 1.86
C TYR A 61 1.83 4.16 1.54
N ILE A 62 2.07 3.88 0.26
CA ILE A 62 3.26 3.16 -0.20
C ILE A 62 4.35 4.17 -0.55
N CYS A 63 5.48 4.11 0.17
CA CYS A 63 6.63 4.93 -0.15
C CYS A 63 7.18 4.57 -1.55
N PRO A 64 7.26 5.50 -2.51
CA PRO A 64 7.78 5.21 -3.85
C PRO A 64 9.30 4.93 -3.84
N VAL A 65 10.01 5.30 -2.78
CA VAL A 65 11.46 5.12 -2.69
C VAL A 65 11.84 3.73 -2.22
N CYS A 66 11.19 3.20 -1.18
CA CYS A 66 11.54 1.90 -0.61
C CYS A 66 10.44 0.84 -0.72
N PHE A 67 9.23 1.23 -1.11
CA PHE A 67 8.05 0.36 -1.20
C PHE A 67 7.52 -0.16 0.14
N TRP A 68 7.86 0.50 1.26
CA TRP A 68 7.18 0.29 2.55
C TRP A 68 5.75 0.82 2.49
N GLU A 69 4.78 -0.01 2.83
CA GLU A 69 3.38 0.39 3.00
C GLU A 69 3.16 0.84 4.45
N ASN A 70 2.60 2.03 4.65
CA ASN A 70 2.52 2.61 5.99
C ASN A 70 1.42 1.96 6.83
N ASP A 71 1.86 1.21 7.83
CA ASP A 71 1.04 0.68 8.92
C ASP A 71 0.93 1.75 10.02
N VAL A 72 -0.26 2.32 10.17
CA VAL A 72 -0.56 3.34 11.18
C VAL A 72 -0.90 2.75 12.53
N PHE A 73 -1.14 1.44 12.60
CA PHE A 73 -1.54 0.73 13.81
C PHE A 73 -0.36 0.02 14.48
N ASP A 74 0.75 -0.17 13.77
CA ASP A 74 1.98 -0.74 14.30
C ASP A 74 2.64 0.19 15.36
N PRO A 75 2.68 -0.23 16.64
CA PRO A 75 3.18 0.61 17.72
C PRO A 75 4.71 0.57 17.89
N ASP A 76 5.44 -0.38 17.29
CA ASP A 76 6.86 -0.61 17.58
C ASP A 76 7.68 -1.06 16.35
N GLU A 77 8.98 -0.78 16.33
CA GLU A 77 9.84 -1.15 15.18
C GLU A 77 10.00 -2.67 14.99
N ASP A 78 9.79 -3.44 16.06
CA ASP A 78 9.94 -4.89 16.10
C ASP A 78 8.60 -5.65 16.03
N ALA A 79 7.47 -4.92 16.01
CA ALA A 79 6.18 -5.53 15.77
C ALA A 79 6.01 -5.85 14.27
N PRO A 80 5.29 -6.94 13.93
CA PRO A 80 5.03 -7.31 12.55
C PRO A 80 3.97 -6.38 11.95
N SER A 81 4.27 -5.76 10.81
CA SER A 81 3.28 -4.94 10.10
C SER A 81 2.35 -5.81 9.24
N ASP A 82 1.05 -5.57 9.35
CA ASP A 82 0.03 -6.31 8.60
C ASP A 82 0.09 -5.98 7.10
N GLU A 83 0.30 -4.70 6.76
CA GLU A 83 0.47 -4.19 5.40
C GLU A 83 1.72 -4.77 4.72
N ASN A 84 2.77 -5.05 5.49
CA ASN A 84 4.05 -5.54 4.96
C ASN A 84 4.23 -7.06 5.11
N ARG A 85 3.13 -7.83 5.17
CA ARG A 85 3.12 -9.30 5.26
C ARG A 85 3.88 -9.84 6.48
N GLY A 86 3.75 -9.16 7.61
CA GLY A 86 4.41 -9.49 8.86
C GLY A 86 5.88 -9.09 8.94
N MET A 87 6.39 -8.31 7.98
CA MET A 87 7.74 -7.73 8.07
C MET A 87 7.75 -6.63 9.14
N THR A 88 8.77 -6.64 10.00
CA THR A 88 8.96 -5.57 10.99
C THR A 88 9.59 -4.33 10.32
N LEU A 89 9.37 -3.15 10.90
CA LEU A 89 10.00 -1.93 10.40
C LEU A 89 11.54 -2.04 10.42
N ARG A 90 12.12 -2.66 11.46
CA ARG A 90 13.55 -2.95 11.52
C ARG A 90 14.03 -3.74 10.30
N GLN A 91 13.32 -4.82 9.95
CA GLN A 91 13.66 -5.64 8.80
C GLN A 91 13.51 -4.85 7.48
N GLY A 92 12.46 -4.03 7.36
CA GLY A 92 12.27 -3.14 6.21
C GLY A 92 13.44 -2.17 6.03
N ARG A 93 13.92 -1.54 7.11
CA ARG A 93 15.09 -0.64 7.10
C ARG A 93 16.36 -1.36 6.64
N GLU A 94 16.61 -2.56 7.15
CA GLU A 94 17.77 -3.38 6.76
C GLU A 94 17.70 -3.78 5.28
N ASN A 95 16.53 -4.19 4.82
CA ASN A 95 16.30 -4.58 3.42
C ASN A 95 16.48 -3.39 2.48
N TYR A 96 15.98 -2.21 2.84
CA TYR A 96 16.19 -0.99 2.06
C TYR A 96 17.69 -0.66 1.91
N ARG A 97 18.48 -0.77 2.98
CA ARG A 97 19.94 -0.57 2.90
C ARG A 97 20.62 -1.59 1.99
N LYS A 98 20.09 -2.81 1.93
CA LYS A 98 20.65 -3.90 1.14
C LYS A 98 20.27 -3.84 -0.34
N TRP A 99 19.01 -3.53 -0.65
CA TRP A 99 18.44 -3.69 -1.98
C TRP A 99 17.91 -2.40 -2.60
N GLY A 100 17.77 -1.32 -1.83
CA GLY A 100 17.05 -0.11 -2.24
C GLY A 100 15.53 -0.25 -2.19
N ALA A 101 15.00 -1.36 -1.66
CA ALA A 101 13.58 -1.60 -1.40
C ALA A 101 13.40 -2.51 -0.19
N VAL A 102 12.20 -2.54 0.39
CA VAL A 102 11.86 -3.39 1.55
C VAL A 102 11.90 -4.88 1.23
N ARG A 103 11.82 -5.24 -0.06
CA ARG A 103 11.98 -6.60 -0.57
C ARG A 103 12.67 -6.58 -1.92
N GLU A 104 13.48 -7.61 -2.18
CA GLU A 104 14.24 -7.74 -3.44
C GLU A 104 13.33 -7.76 -4.68
N ASP A 105 12.17 -8.44 -4.61
CA ASP A 105 11.24 -8.53 -5.73
C ASP A 105 10.50 -7.20 -6.04
N LEU A 106 10.58 -6.23 -5.12
CA LEU A 106 9.93 -4.93 -5.25
C LEU A 106 10.87 -3.83 -5.76
N VAL A 107 12.17 -4.11 -5.93
CA VAL A 107 13.16 -3.14 -6.41
C VAL A 107 12.76 -2.51 -7.74
N ARG A 108 12.12 -3.26 -8.64
CA ARG A 108 11.65 -2.75 -9.94
C ARG A 108 10.54 -1.70 -9.84
N HIS A 109 9.89 -1.60 -8.68
CA HIS A 109 8.82 -0.64 -8.40
C HIS A 109 9.29 0.52 -7.52
N ALA A 110 10.42 0.36 -6.84
CA ALA A 110 11.10 1.41 -6.14
C ALA A 110 11.83 2.36 -7.11
N ARG A 111 12.10 3.58 -6.65
CA ARG A 111 12.91 4.56 -7.38
C ARG A 111 13.86 5.28 -6.43
N PRO A 112 14.97 5.86 -6.91
CA PRO A 112 15.76 6.77 -6.09
C PRO A 112 14.90 7.97 -5.60
N PRO A 113 15.23 8.55 -4.44
CA PRO A 113 14.60 9.78 -3.98
C PRO A 113 14.89 10.92 -4.96
N ARG A 114 13.88 11.78 -5.18
CA ARG A 114 14.08 13.03 -5.93
C ARG A 114 14.93 14.00 -5.10
N PRO A 115 15.53 15.05 -5.72
CA PRO A 115 16.34 16.02 -4.98
C PRO A 115 15.65 16.66 -3.76
N GLY A 116 14.33 16.83 -3.79
CA GLY A 116 13.54 17.37 -2.67
C GLY A 116 13.04 16.32 -1.66
N GLU A 117 13.32 15.03 -1.86
CA GLU A 117 12.83 13.93 -1.02
C GLU A 117 13.95 13.31 -0.16
N GLN A 118 15.15 13.90 -0.19
CA GLN A 118 16.29 13.41 0.59
C GLN A 118 15.92 13.31 2.07
N PRO A 119 16.38 12.25 2.79
CA PRO A 119 16.24 12.19 4.23
C PRO A 119 16.84 13.43 4.91
N LEU A 120 16.22 13.86 6.00
CA LEU A 120 16.74 14.93 6.87
C LEU A 120 18.01 14.49 7.62
#